data_AF-A0AAV2ZWD4-F1
#
_entry.id   AF-A0AAV2ZWD4-F1
#
_cell.length_a   1.000
_cell.length_b   1.000
_cell.length_c   1.000
_cell.angle_alpha   90.00
_cell.angle_beta   90.00
_cell.angle_gamma   90.00
#
_symmetry.space_group_name_H-M   'P 1'
#
loop_
_entity.id
_entity.type
_entity.pdbx_description
1 polymer ?
#
loop_
_entity_poly.entity_id
_entity_poly.type
_entity_poly.pdbx_seq_one_letter_code
_entity_poly.pdbx_strand_id
1 'polypeptide(L)'
;MALSLMLRKPPFETAQKITSVMLLAQSPVYLVTPVVGIVEDTFQPSPNPSEVTEVLEVPLDLFLRSDNYTAIPVNIPPFGLRTVHKFEHLDSKTQKSSYIWGLTAHFAILLSVIILERSPLFDPEFDLDSTLDICEKTILTYNFLSKL
;
A
#
# COMPACT_ATOMS: atom_id res chain seq x y z
N MET A 1 -6.37 -14.03 1.10
CA MET A 1 -6.43 -13.02 2.19
C MET A 1 -6.43 -11.65 1.54
N ALA A 2 -7.61 -11.14 1.21
CA ALA A 2 -7.78 -9.83 0.60
C ALA A 2 -7.86 -8.79 1.72
N LEU A 3 -6.86 -7.92 1.83
CA LEU A 3 -6.91 -6.77 2.72
C LEU A 3 -7.35 -5.58 1.86
N SER A 4 -8.56 -5.07 2.09
CA SER A 4 -9.03 -3.84 1.46
C SER A 4 -8.53 -2.67 2.30
N LEU A 5 -7.56 -1.91 1.78
CA LEU A 5 -7.15 -0.65 2.40
C LEU A 5 -8.19 0.42 2.02
N MET A 6 -9.10 0.70 2.93
CA MET A 6 -10.06 1.80 2.79
C MET A 6 -9.52 3.01 3.54
N LEU A 7 -9.28 4.12 2.84
CA LEU A 7 -8.78 5.35 3.45
C LEU A 7 -9.93 6.30 3.79
N ARG A 8 -9.86 6.85 5.02
CA ARG A 8 -10.69 7.98 5.45
C ARG A 8 -10.15 9.28 4.86
N LYS A 9 -11.07 10.17 4.48
CA LYS A 9 -10.75 11.48 3.89
C LYS A 9 -9.97 12.37 4.88
N PRO A 10 -8.81 12.95 4.50
CA PRO A 10 -8.22 14.06 5.24
C PRO A 10 -9.08 15.34 5.08
N PRO A 11 -8.99 16.35 5.97
CA PRO A 11 -9.94 17.47 6.06
C PRO A 11 -9.83 18.52 4.93
N PHE A 12 -9.61 18.11 3.68
CA PHE A 12 -9.65 19.00 2.52
C PHE A 12 -11.00 18.88 1.80
N GLU A 13 -11.79 19.96 1.86
CA GLU A 13 -12.96 20.19 1.02
C GLU A 13 -12.50 20.32 -0.43
N THR A 14 -12.66 19.26 -1.22
CA THR A 14 -13.31 19.26 -2.54
C THR A 14 -13.33 17.81 -3.03
N ALA A 15 -14.51 17.26 -3.30
CA ALA A 15 -14.66 15.94 -3.86
C ALA A 15 -14.18 15.95 -5.32
N GLN A 16 -13.01 15.37 -5.57
CA GLN A 16 -12.63 14.93 -6.90
C GLN A 16 -12.25 13.45 -6.83
N LYS A 17 -12.83 12.67 -7.72
CA LYS A 17 -12.43 11.30 -8.03
C LYS A 17 -10.95 11.34 -8.40
N ILE A 18 -10.08 10.90 -7.49
CA ILE A 18 -8.65 10.79 -7.80
C ILE A 18 -8.49 9.54 -8.66
N THR A 19 -8.02 9.78 -9.88
CA THR A 19 -7.64 8.83 -10.93
C THR A 19 -6.81 7.68 -10.38
N SER A 20 -6.90 6.51 -11.03
CA SER A 20 -6.07 5.32 -10.80
C SER A 20 -4.63 5.70 -10.47
N VAL A 21 -4.24 5.57 -9.20
CA VAL A 21 -2.86 5.67 -8.76
C VAL A 21 -2.21 4.36 -9.18
N MET A 22 -1.74 4.34 -10.42
CA MET A 22 -1.26 3.16 -11.11
C MET A 22 0.12 2.78 -10.57
N LEU A 23 0.16 1.96 -9.51
CA LEU A 23 1.41 1.37 -9.06
C LEU A 23 1.30 -0.14 -8.99
N LEU A 24 2.10 -0.81 -9.80
CA LEU A 24 2.13 -2.26 -9.81
C LEU A 24 2.95 -2.80 -8.66
N ALA A 25 2.59 -3.99 -8.20
CA ALA A 25 3.63 -4.97 -7.97
C ALA A 25 3.37 -6.26 -8.74
N GLN A 26 4.48 -6.90 -9.10
CA GLN A 26 4.49 -8.16 -9.80
C GLN A 26 4.52 -9.33 -8.82
N SER A 27 3.65 -10.30 -9.05
CA SER A 27 3.97 -11.71 -8.85
C SER A 27 4.33 -12.27 -10.24
N PRO A 28 5.17 -13.31 -10.38
CA PRO A 28 5.58 -13.85 -11.68
C PRO A 28 4.43 -14.21 -12.64
N VAL A 29 3.19 -14.29 -12.13
CA VAL A 29 1.99 -14.75 -12.86
C VAL A 29 0.85 -13.73 -12.84
N TYR A 30 0.93 -12.66 -12.04
CA TYR A 30 -0.20 -11.74 -11.81
C TYR A 30 0.21 -10.27 -11.86
N LEU A 31 -0.64 -9.48 -12.53
CA LEU A 31 -0.61 -8.02 -12.55
C LEU A 31 -1.64 -7.47 -11.56
N VAL A 32 -1.19 -6.72 -10.55
CA VAL A 32 -2.06 -6.06 -9.57
C VAL A 32 -2.13 -4.57 -9.88
N THR A 33 -3.35 -4.06 -10.09
CA THR A 33 -3.61 -2.63 -10.31
C THR A 33 -4.36 -2.06 -9.10
N PRO A 34 -3.71 -1.32 -8.20
CA PRO A 34 -4.38 -0.70 -7.07
C PRO A 34 -5.26 0.47 -7.54
N VAL A 35 -6.34 0.70 -6.79
CA VAL A 35 -7.25 1.83 -6.98
C VAL A 35 -7.42 2.50 -5.62
N VAL A 36 -7.33 3.83 -5.60
CA VAL A 36 -7.52 4.61 -4.37
C VAL A 36 -8.95 5.13 -4.35
N GLY A 37 -9.68 4.77 -3.28
CA GLY A 37 -11.03 5.26 -3.02
C GLY A 37 -11.03 6.28 -1.89
N ILE A 38 -11.80 7.36 -2.05
CA ILE A 38 -12.13 8.28 -0.96
C ILE A 38 -13.44 7.80 -0.36
N VAL A 39 -13.45 7.55 0.95
CA VAL A 39 -14.62 7.05 1.67
C VAL A 39 -15.23 8.17 2.52
N GLU A 40 -16.56 8.24 2.56
CA GLU A 40 -17.29 9.20 3.40
C GLU A 40 -17.14 8.88 4.89
N ASP A 41 -17.11 9.91 5.74
CA ASP A 41 -16.95 9.73 7.19
C ASP A 41 -18.11 8.97 7.85
N THR A 42 -19.28 8.98 7.21
CA THR A 42 -20.48 8.25 7.65
C THR A 42 -20.49 6.79 7.25
N PHE A 43 -19.56 6.35 6.41
CA PHE A 43 -19.48 4.96 5.97
C PHE A 43 -19.22 4.02 7.15
N GLN A 44 -20.00 2.94 7.22
CA GLN A 44 -19.81 1.87 8.20
C GLN A 44 -19.55 0.55 7.46
N PRO A 45 -18.38 -0.07 7.62
CA PRO A 45 -18.08 -1.32 6.94
C PRO A 45 -18.99 -2.45 7.47
N SER A 46 -19.58 -3.21 6.56
CA SER A 46 -20.35 -4.42 6.86
C SER A 46 -19.64 -5.64 6.25
N PRO A 47 -18.63 -6.21 6.93
CA PRO A 47 -17.82 -7.30 6.37
C PRO A 47 -18.64 -8.57 6.19
N ASN A 48 -18.39 -9.29 5.10
CA ASN A 48 -18.90 -10.65 4.90
C ASN A 48 -18.03 -11.64 5.69
N PRO A 49 -18.56 -12.30 6.74
CA PRO A 49 -17.76 -13.16 7.60
C PRO A 49 -17.23 -14.43 6.90
N SER A 50 -17.80 -14.80 5.75
CA SER A 50 -17.29 -15.92 4.94
C SER A 50 -15.97 -15.61 4.22
N GLU A 51 -15.61 -14.34 4.10
CA GLU A 51 -14.42 -13.89 3.37
C GLU A 51 -13.49 -13.00 4.23
N VAL A 52 -14.08 -12.14 5.05
CA VAL A 52 -13.39 -11.09 5.79
C VAL A 52 -13.52 -11.35 7.29
N THR A 53 -12.38 -11.67 7.91
CA THR A 53 -12.31 -11.88 9.36
C THR A 53 -12.36 -10.57 10.13
N GLU A 54 -11.77 -9.50 9.59
CA GLU A 54 -11.61 -8.23 10.29
C GLU A 54 -11.41 -7.08 9.30
N VAL A 55 -11.85 -5.89 9.71
CA VAL A 55 -11.64 -4.63 9.00
C VAL A 55 -10.76 -3.76 9.88
N LEU A 56 -9.67 -3.23 9.31
CA LEU A 56 -8.69 -2.41 10.01
C LEU A 56 -8.76 -0.98 9.48
N GLU A 57 -8.66 -0.01 10.38
CA GLU A 57 -8.50 1.40 10.04
C GLU A 57 -7.17 1.87 10.61
N VAL A 58 -6.22 2.20 9.73
CA VAL A 58 -4.83 2.50 10.11
C VAL A 58 -4.48 3.93 9.66
N PRO A 59 -3.89 4.76 10.54
CA PRO A 59 -3.42 6.09 10.17
C PRO A 59 -2.35 6.01 9.09
N LEU A 60 -2.45 6.83 8.04
CA LEU A 60 -1.47 6.84 6.94
C LEU A 60 -0.05 7.14 7.42
N ASP A 61 0.10 8.03 8.40
CA ASP A 61 1.40 8.40 8.93
C ASP A 61 2.16 7.24 9.58
N LEU A 62 1.46 6.16 9.98
CA LEU A 62 2.09 4.94 10.49
C LEU A 62 3.08 4.33 9.47
N PHE A 63 2.76 4.40 8.18
CA PHE A 63 3.59 3.81 7.12
C PHE A 63 4.85 4.61 6.79
N LEU A 64 5.03 5.78 7.41
CA LEU A 64 6.24 6.59 7.30
C LEU A 64 7.10 6.50 8.56
N ARG A 65 6.64 5.88 9.64
CA ARG A 65 7.38 5.78 10.90
C ARG A 65 8.31 4.58 10.93
N SER A 66 9.38 4.68 11.71
CA SER A 66 10.36 3.61 11.93
C SER A 66 10.13 2.80 13.20
N ASP A 67 9.29 3.27 14.12
CA ASP A 67 9.06 2.69 15.45
C ASP A 67 8.36 1.33 15.41
N ASN A 68 7.44 1.14 14.46
CA ASN A 68 6.69 -0.10 14.26
C ASN A 68 7.00 -0.77 12.92
N TYR A 69 8.19 -0.52 12.38
CA TYR A 69 8.60 -0.97 11.06
C TYR A 69 9.70 -2.04 11.13
N THR A 70 9.62 -3.05 10.26
CA THR A 70 10.67 -4.03 10.05
C THR A 70 10.89 -4.23 8.55
N ALA A 71 12.15 -4.09 8.11
CA ALA A 71 12.60 -4.43 6.78
C ALA A 71 13.05 -5.90 6.75
N ILE A 72 12.34 -6.75 6.00
CA ILE A 72 12.66 -8.18 5.89
C ILE A 72 13.35 -8.42 4.55
N PRO A 73 14.65 -8.77 4.51
CA PRO A 73 15.32 -9.12 3.26
C PRO A 73 14.83 -10.48 2.76
N VAL A 74 14.37 -10.54 1.51
CA VAL A 74 13.90 -11.75 0.85
C VAL A 74 14.60 -11.91 -0.48
N ASN A 75 15.23 -13.05 -0.71
CA ASN A 75 15.78 -13.38 -2.02
C ASN A 75 14.67 -13.98 -2.88
N ILE A 76 14.34 -13.33 -3.99
CA ILE A 76 13.31 -13.77 -4.94
C ILE A 76 13.99 -14.07 -6.28
N PRO A 77 14.41 -15.31 -6.55
CA PRO A 77 14.91 -15.66 -7.88
C PRO A 77 13.82 -15.49 -8.96
N PRO A 78 14.14 -14.97 -10.16
CA PRO A 78 15.43 -14.46 -10.64
C PRO A 78 15.69 -12.97 -10.29
N PHE A 79 14.79 -12.31 -9.60
CA PHE A 79 14.80 -10.87 -9.31
C PHE A 79 15.83 -10.43 -8.25
N GLY A 80 16.41 -11.36 -7.50
CA GLY A 80 17.47 -11.12 -6.51
C GLY A 80 16.94 -10.68 -5.14
N LEU A 81 17.80 -10.02 -4.35
CA LEU A 81 17.44 -9.54 -3.02
C LEU A 81 16.42 -8.39 -3.11
N ARG A 82 15.34 -8.50 -2.33
CA ARG A 82 14.27 -7.52 -2.21
C ARG A 82 13.94 -7.28 -0.75
N THR A 83 13.41 -6.11 -0.45
CA THR A 83 12.94 -5.77 0.90
C THR A 83 11.44 -5.94 0.97
N VAL A 84 10.98 -6.75 1.92
CA VAL A 84 9.57 -6.83 2.30
C VAL A 84 9.36 -5.93 3.51
N HIS A 85 8.51 -4.92 3.35
CA HIS A 85 8.11 -4.03 4.42
C HIS A 85 7.08 -4.72 5.31
N LYS A 86 7.25 -4.61 6.63
CA LYS A 86 6.29 -5.05 7.64
C LYS A 86 6.07 -3.93 8.65
N PHE A 87 4.81 -3.66 8.96
CA PHE A 87 4.38 -2.72 9.98
C PHE A 87 3.51 -3.41 11.02
N GLU A 88 3.68 -3.03 12.28
CA GLU A 88 2.81 -3.39 13.37
C GLU A 88 1.84 -2.25 13.67
N HIS A 89 0.56 -2.59 13.82
CA HIS A 89 -0.49 -1.65 14.18
C HIS A 89 -1.22 -2.17 15.42
N LEU A 90 -1.21 -1.37 16.49
CA LEU A 90 -2.03 -1.60 17.66
C LEU A 90 -3.29 -0.74 17.56
N ASP A 91 -4.45 -1.37 17.48
CA ASP A 91 -5.72 -0.65 17.51
C ASP A 91 -6.00 -0.13 18.92
N SER A 92 -6.06 1.19 19.06
CA SER A 92 -6.34 1.87 20.32
C SER A 92 -7.67 1.46 20.98
N LYS A 93 -8.70 1.10 20.19
CA LYS A 93 -10.04 0.76 20.68
C LYS A 93 -10.12 -0.69 21.12
N THR A 94 -9.60 -1.60 20.31
CA THR A 94 -9.71 -3.05 20.54
C THR A 94 -8.50 -3.62 21.28
N GLN A 95 -7.41 -2.86 21.40
CA GLN A 95 -6.13 -3.28 21.98
C GLN A 95 -5.52 -4.50 21.26
N LYS A 96 -5.86 -4.68 20.00
CA LYS A 96 -5.40 -5.80 19.17
C LYS A 96 -4.26 -5.36 18.26
N SER A 97 -3.19 -6.16 18.24
CA SER A 97 -2.07 -5.99 17.33
C SER A 97 -2.32 -6.69 15.99
N SER A 98 -2.09 -5.98 14.89
CA SER A 98 -2.21 -6.47 13.52
C SER A 98 -0.93 -6.17 12.74
N TYR A 99 -0.58 -7.04 11.79
CA TYR A 99 0.58 -6.85 10.93
C TYR A 99 0.16 -6.52 9.50
N ILE A 100 0.71 -5.45 8.94
CA ILE A 100 0.54 -5.06 7.54
C ILE A 100 1.89 -5.25 6.85
N TRP A 101 1.95 -6.09 5.81
CA TRP A 101 3.23 -6.48 5.22
C TRP A 101 3.12 -6.81 3.73
N GLY A 102 4.28 -6.99 3.09
CA GLY A 102 4.34 -7.39 1.68
C GLY A 102 3.87 -6.29 0.74
N LEU A 103 3.15 -6.70 -0.31
CA LEU A 103 2.62 -5.78 -1.32
C LEU A 103 1.69 -4.71 -0.70
N THR A 104 0.85 -5.11 0.24
CA THR A 104 -0.08 -4.18 0.89
C THR A 104 0.66 -3.06 1.62
N ALA A 105 1.74 -3.38 2.34
CA ALA A 105 2.57 -2.37 3.00
C ALA A 105 3.27 -1.45 1.99
N HIS A 106 3.72 -2.00 0.85
CA HIS A 106 4.36 -1.21 -0.20
C HIS A 106 3.40 -0.14 -0.78
N PHE A 107 2.15 -0.51 -1.08
CA PHE A 107 1.14 0.45 -1.52
C PHE A 107 0.81 1.48 -0.44
N ALA A 108 0.74 1.06 0.83
CA ALA A 108 0.46 1.95 1.93
C ALA A 108 1.58 3.00 2.15
N ILE A 109 2.86 2.60 2.04
CA ILE A 109 4.00 3.53 2.07
C ILE A 109 3.84 4.57 0.96
N LEU A 110 3.69 4.12 -0.27
CA LEU A 110 3.61 5.01 -1.41
C LEU A 110 2.45 6.00 -1.28
N LEU A 111 1.28 5.50 -0.93
CA LEU A 111 0.10 6.34 -0.76
C LEU A 111 0.30 7.38 0.35
N SER A 112 1.02 7.01 1.41
CA SER A 112 1.39 7.92 2.50
C SER A 112 2.40 8.96 2.05
N VAL A 113 3.41 8.59 1.24
CA VAL A 113 4.36 9.55 0.65
C VAL A 113 3.64 10.55 -0.25
N ILE A 114 2.74 10.07 -1.12
CA ILE A 114 1.98 10.91 -2.05
C ILE A 114 1.04 11.87 -1.31
N ILE A 115 0.25 11.36 -0.35
CA ILE A 115 -0.79 12.16 0.32
C ILE A 115 -0.19 13.09 1.38
N LEU A 116 0.82 12.64 2.12
CA LEU A 116 1.40 13.41 3.22
C LEU A 116 2.61 14.25 2.78
N GLU A 117 3.08 14.06 1.54
CA GLU A 117 4.26 14.73 0.96
C GLU A 117 5.50 14.64 1.87
N ARG A 118 5.75 13.44 2.40
CA ARG A 118 6.84 13.16 3.35
C ARG A 118 7.55 11.87 2.99
N SER A 119 8.88 11.88 3.10
CA SER A 119 9.67 10.65 2.98
C SER A 119 9.49 9.74 4.21
N PRO A 120 9.56 8.42 4.05
CA PRO A 120 9.56 7.49 5.17
C PRO A 120 10.81 7.72 6.05
N LEU A 121 10.66 7.69 7.37
CA LEU A 121 11.77 7.89 8.31
C LEU A 121 12.84 6.78 8.24
N PHE A 122 12.44 5.59 7.80
CA PHE A 122 13.35 4.46 7.59
C PHE A 122 14.04 4.48 6.21
N ASP A 123 13.63 5.38 5.32
CA ASP A 123 14.21 5.58 4.00
C ASP A 123 14.14 7.08 3.61
N PRO A 124 14.98 7.93 4.23
CA PRO A 124 14.90 9.38 4.02
C PRO A 124 15.19 9.81 2.57
N GLU A 125 15.90 8.96 1.82
CA GLU A 125 16.27 9.16 0.42
C GLU A 125 15.24 8.55 -0.55
N PHE A 126 14.06 8.16 -0.06
CA PHE A 126 12.99 7.59 -0.88
C PHE A 126 12.67 8.50 -2.08
N ASP A 127 12.93 7.98 -3.27
CA ASP A 127 12.67 8.66 -4.54
C ASP A 127 11.34 8.19 -5.12
N LEU A 128 10.32 9.05 -4.98
CA LEU A 128 9.00 8.79 -5.51
C LEU A 128 9.00 8.73 -7.04
N ASP A 129 9.73 9.63 -7.71
CA ASP A 129 9.76 9.73 -9.17
C ASP A 129 10.40 8.48 -9.76
N SER A 130 11.58 8.08 -9.25
CA SER A 130 12.21 6.83 -9.68
C SER A 130 11.31 5.61 -9.40
N THR A 131 10.56 5.60 -8.30
CA THR A 131 9.64 4.50 -7.99
C THR A 131 8.51 4.41 -9.00
N LEU A 132 7.89 5.54 -9.36
CA LEU A 132 6.82 5.63 -10.36
C LEU A 132 7.34 5.22 -11.75
N ASP A 133 8.53 5.69 -12.11
CA ASP A 133 9.22 5.32 -13.35
C ASP A 133 9.41 3.81 -13.50
N ILE A 134 9.81 3.13 -12.41
CA ILE A 134 9.97 1.68 -12.38
C ILE A 134 8.60 1.01 -12.58
N CYS A 135 7.55 1.48 -11.92
CA CYS A 135 6.21 0.95 -12.09
C CYS A 135 5.73 1.08 -13.55
N GLU A 136 5.91 2.23 -14.18
CA GLU A 136 5.52 2.46 -15.58
C GLU A 136 6.25 1.52 -16.54
N LYS A 137 7.58 1.45 -16.44
CA LYS A 137 8.41 0.54 -17.26
C LYS A 137 8.01 -0.92 -17.09
N THR A 138 7.64 -1.29 -15.88
CA THR A 138 7.18 -2.65 -15.55
C THR A 138 5.85 -2.98 -16.26
N ILE A 139 4.90 -2.04 -16.31
CA ILE A 139 3.62 -2.19 -17.05
C ILE A 139 3.87 -2.37 -18.54
N LEU A 140 4.68 -1.47 -19.12
CA LEU A 140 4.96 -1.50 -20.55
C LEU A 140 5.60 -2.82 -20.97
N THR A 141 6.52 -3.32 -20.14
CA THR A 141 7.18 -4.61 -20.35
C THR A 141 6.18 -5.77 -20.25
N TYR A 142 5.32 -5.79 -19.23
CA TYR A 142 4.29 -6.83 -19.09
C TYR A 142 3.32 -6.83 -20.29
N ASN A 143 2.81 -5.67 -20.68
CA ASN A 143 1.90 -5.54 -21.82
C ASN A 143 2.55 -5.95 -23.16
N PHE A 144 3.85 -5.74 -23.30
CA PHE A 144 4.61 -6.21 -24.44
C PHE A 144 4.73 -7.74 -24.42
N LEU A 145 5.14 -8.33 -23.29
CA LEU A 145 5.31 -9.77 -23.14
C LEU A 145 4.00 -10.55 -23.22
N SER A 146 2.87 -10.00 -22.75
CA SER A 146 1.56 -10.64 -22.82
C SER A 146 0.95 -10.67 -24.22
N LYS A 147 1.56 -9.96 -25.19
CA LYS A 147 1.12 -9.89 -26.59
C LYS A 147 1.97 -10.76 -27.52
N LEU A 148 3.03 -11.40 -26.99
CA LEU A 148 3.85 -12.40 -27.68
C LEU A 148 3.32 -13.80 -27.38
#